data_AF-A0A9D9M921-F1
#
_entry.id   AF-A0A9D9M921-F1
#
_cell.length_a   1.000
_cell.length_b   1.000
_cell.length_c   1.000
_cell.angle_alpha   90.00
_cell.angle_beta   90.00
_cell.angle_gamma   90.00
#
_symmetry.space_group_name_H-M   'P 1'
#
loop_
_entity.id
_entity.type
_entity.pdbx_description
1 polymer ?
#
loop_
_entity_poly.entity_id
_entity_poly.type
_entity_poly.pdbx_seq_one_letter_code
_entity_poly.pdbx_strand_id
1 'polypeptide(L)'
;MTKRLAVLLAGVITAGMTGTAFAQQERQVLPSDDTIALTEDVATASPSAATDLYKEVEVSSPLDRKVSIRVANVPISAFLNSITTQAKINFIMSEEFANKKVTASLTRVTVREALDTLLRVHGLAYQRIGKSDSYVVTKRSNDAPDTITKIYTLSYISLQGIGSAQSELNSIMPQDVSSGSGMSSGMGMHNSGISSGTGDSYASGSTITSIVSSMLSPVGKIAVDPRTNKLIITDVPEIFPQVENILAELDIKPPQILIEAQIVEVTKSSGLSVGFEYGGSDGTLLSVSAPSRSITGDTFHGWGKNNVKLHGWDWIFPRWAESPSEGGSSSSEGGESGSSGTKAGLLDFSAFNIVIKSLLSRGEAKYLGKPKVVTLNNKTATITISTDAAIGETTTQSGGTDIQNTTTKSAERKRVGLTLQVTPQVNREGFVTLYVQPSYSDVVASAIKDTYDTTTRAAATLVRVKNGQTVVIGGLLSSREMDQTRKVPLLGDIPVLGWLFTSRSKDKTTTD
;
A
#
# COMPACT_ATOMS: atom_id res chain seq x y z
N MET A 1 -43.30 -38.61 -20.23
CA MET A 1 -44.08 -37.59 -20.97
C MET A 1 -45.05 -36.94 -19.99
N THR A 2 -44.63 -35.88 -19.27
CA THR A 2 -45.52 -35.20 -18.33
C THR A 2 -45.00 -33.79 -18.01
N LYS A 3 -45.61 -32.83 -18.72
CA LYS A 3 -45.99 -31.45 -18.39
C LYS A 3 -45.00 -30.55 -17.63
N ARG A 4 -44.50 -29.56 -18.39
CA ARG A 4 -43.87 -28.31 -17.97
C ARG A 4 -44.88 -27.39 -17.29
N LEU A 5 -44.45 -26.68 -16.24
CA LEU A 5 -45.09 -25.47 -15.75
C LEU A 5 -44.01 -24.38 -15.69
N ALA A 6 -44.05 -23.44 -16.63
CA ALA A 6 -43.24 -22.24 -16.65
C ALA A 6 -44.13 -21.09 -16.13
N VAL A 7 -43.70 -20.44 -15.05
CA VAL A 7 -44.33 -19.22 -14.55
C VAL A 7 -43.57 -18.04 -15.14
N LEU A 8 -44.29 -17.26 -15.93
CA LEU A 8 -43.83 -16.10 -16.68
C LEU A 8 -44.27 -14.86 -15.89
N LEU A 9 -43.31 -14.11 -15.34
CA LEU A 9 -43.59 -12.80 -14.73
C LEU A 9 -43.27 -11.71 -15.74
N ALA A 10 -44.30 -10.96 -16.11
CA ALA A 10 -44.25 -9.86 -17.05
C ALA A 10 -43.55 -8.63 -16.44
N GLY A 11 -42.61 -8.06 -17.17
CA GLY A 11 -42.04 -6.72 -16.94
C GLY A 11 -42.24 -5.88 -18.20
N VAL A 12 -43.04 -4.83 -18.07
CA VAL A 12 -43.52 -3.94 -19.14
C VAL A 12 -42.37 -3.17 -19.80
N ILE A 13 -42.33 -3.20 -21.13
CA ILE A 13 -41.50 -2.36 -21.98
C ILE A 13 -42.32 -1.12 -22.36
N THR A 14 -41.86 0.07 -21.96
CA THR A 14 -42.35 1.35 -22.48
C THR A 14 -41.28 1.98 -23.36
N ALA A 15 -41.60 2.07 -24.65
CA ALA A 15 -40.84 2.83 -25.64
C ALA A 15 -41.15 4.33 -25.49
N GLY A 16 -40.12 5.16 -25.52
CA GLY A 16 -40.22 6.61 -25.58
C GLY A 16 -39.10 7.16 -26.46
N MET A 17 -39.44 7.50 -27.70
CA MET A 17 -38.62 8.29 -28.60
C MET A 17 -38.71 9.77 -28.22
N THR A 18 -37.58 10.43 -28.03
CA THR A 18 -37.30 11.80 -28.52
C THR A 18 -35.80 12.04 -28.47
N GLY A 19 -35.22 12.37 -29.62
CA GLY A 19 -33.86 12.83 -29.73
C GLY A 19 -33.76 14.34 -29.60
N THR A 20 -32.66 14.83 -29.03
CA THR A 20 -31.98 16.07 -29.43
C THR A 20 -30.49 15.90 -29.20
N ALA A 21 -29.73 16.37 -30.18
CA ALA A 21 -28.32 16.13 -30.39
C ALA A 21 -27.42 16.95 -29.44
N PHE A 22 -26.32 16.33 -29.00
CA PHE A 22 -25.13 17.03 -28.52
C PHE A 22 -23.90 16.46 -29.22
N ALA A 23 -23.06 17.39 -29.69
CA ALA A 23 -21.92 17.18 -30.57
C ALA A 23 -20.80 16.35 -29.93
N GLN A 24 -20.32 15.35 -30.68
CA GLN A 24 -19.00 14.73 -30.49
C GLN A 24 -18.03 15.34 -31.51
N GLN A 25 -16.93 15.86 -30.99
CA GLN A 25 -15.82 16.41 -31.77
C GLN A 25 -14.93 15.25 -32.19
N GLU A 26 -14.99 14.90 -33.48
CA GLU A 26 -14.27 13.79 -34.07
C GLU A 26 -12.81 14.17 -34.36
N ARG A 27 -11.90 13.31 -33.91
CA ARG A 27 -10.45 13.43 -34.03
C ARG A 27 -10.04 12.99 -35.44
N GLN A 28 -9.43 13.88 -36.22
CA GLN A 28 -8.94 13.56 -37.56
C GLN A 28 -7.83 12.49 -37.51
N VAL A 29 -8.01 11.46 -38.34
CA VAL A 29 -7.04 10.40 -38.65
C VAL A 29 -6.31 10.81 -39.92
N LEU A 30 -4.97 10.84 -39.87
CA LEU A 30 -4.10 11.03 -41.03
C LEU A 30 -3.99 9.72 -41.84
N PRO A 31 -4.01 9.75 -43.19
CA PRO A 31 -3.73 8.57 -43.99
C PRO A 31 -2.22 8.34 -44.17
N SER A 32 -1.91 7.05 -44.35
CA SER A 32 -0.60 6.40 -44.45
C SER A 32 0.06 6.50 -45.83
N ASP A 33 1.40 6.61 -45.80
CA ASP A 33 2.44 6.17 -46.74
C ASP A 33 2.05 5.80 -48.18
N ASP A 34 2.56 6.59 -49.14
CA ASP A 34 2.88 6.15 -50.49
C ASP A 34 4.42 6.08 -50.64
N THR A 35 4.90 4.85 -50.83
CA THR A 35 6.26 4.50 -51.25
C THR A 35 6.50 4.87 -52.71
N ILE A 36 7.52 5.68 -53.01
CA ILE A 36 8.11 5.79 -54.35
C ILE A 36 9.64 5.65 -54.25
N ALA A 37 10.15 4.78 -55.12
CA ALA A 37 11.51 4.24 -55.18
C ALA A 37 12.61 5.28 -55.47
N LEU A 38 13.80 5.03 -54.93
CA LEU A 38 15.05 5.68 -55.34
C LEU A 38 15.89 4.65 -56.12
N THR A 39 16.08 4.90 -57.42
CA THR A 39 17.17 4.33 -58.21
C THR A 39 18.01 5.46 -58.81
N GLU A 40 19.30 5.16 -58.86
CA GLU A 40 20.48 5.92 -59.29
C GLU A 40 20.31 6.81 -60.54
N ASP A 41 20.98 7.97 -60.59
CA ASP A 41 22.12 8.13 -61.51
C ASP A 41 22.98 9.39 -61.24
N VAL A 42 24.25 9.29 -61.59
CA VAL A 42 25.32 10.30 -61.47
C VAL A 42 25.45 11.07 -62.78
N ALA A 43 25.50 12.41 -62.74
CA ALA A 43 26.54 13.25 -63.37
C ALA A 43 26.10 14.70 -63.67
N THR A 44 26.96 15.63 -63.20
CA THR A 44 27.39 16.91 -63.81
C THR A 44 26.37 17.96 -64.24
N ALA A 45 26.33 19.08 -63.51
CA ALA A 45 26.75 20.40 -64.02
C ALA A 45 26.54 21.49 -62.95
N SER A 46 27.58 22.26 -62.64
CA SER A 46 27.45 23.59 -62.03
C SER A 46 27.10 24.58 -63.14
N PRO A 47 26.22 25.57 -62.88
CA PRO A 47 26.81 26.88 -62.64
C PRO A 47 26.10 27.73 -61.57
N SER A 48 26.95 28.48 -60.86
CA SER A 48 26.79 29.91 -60.56
C SER A 48 25.78 30.37 -59.49
N ALA A 49 26.38 30.87 -58.40
CA ALA A 49 26.02 32.08 -57.67
C ALA A 49 24.63 32.11 -57.01
N ALA A 50 24.57 31.50 -55.81
CA ALA A 50 23.67 31.91 -54.75
C ALA A 50 24.51 32.29 -53.53
N THR A 51 24.72 33.59 -53.39
CA THR A 51 24.96 34.37 -52.17
C THR A 51 25.27 33.59 -50.88
N ASP A 52 26.55 33.48 -50.56
CA ASP A 52 27.07 33.13 -49.23
C ASP A 52 26.65 34.21 -48.21
N LEU A 53 25.47 34.07 -47.61
CA LEU A 53 24.98 34.97 -46.55
C LEU A 53 25.19 34.47 -45.13
N TYR A 54 25.85 33.32 -44.95
CA TYR A 54 26.37 32.89 -43.65
C TYR A 54 27.72 32.21 -43.84
N LYS A 55 28.76 32.99 -44.11
CA LYS A 55 30.12 32.54 -43.86
C LYS A 55 30.33 32.63 -42.36
N GLU A 56 30.05 31.54 -41.66
CA GLU A 56 30.46 31.36 -40.28
C GLU A 56 31.98 31.57 -40.25
N VAL A 57 32.40 32.73 -39.72
CA VAL A 57 33.81 33.02 -39.54
C VAL A 57 34.28 32.02 -38.50
N GLU A 58 34.93 30.94 -38.95
CA GLU A 58 35.68 30.07 -38.05
C GLU A 58 36.60 30.97 -37.24
N VAL A 59 36.24 31.20 -35.97
CA VAL A 59 37.07 31.90 -35.02
C VAL A 59 38.17 30.92 -34.63
N SER A 60 39.06 30.61 -35.58
CA SER A 60 40.21 29.76 -35.34
C SER A 60 40.97 30.39 -34.18
N SER A 61 41.09 29.69 -33.06
CA SER A 61 41.82 30.21 -31.91
C SER A 61 43.22 30.62 -32.40
N PRO A 62 43.74 31.81 -32.04
CA PRO A 62 45.06 32.23 -32.49
C PRO A 62 46.18 31.26 -32.06
N LEU A 63 45.90 30.38 -31.09
CA LEU A 63 46.77 29.29 -30.62
C LEU A 63 46.82 28.06 -31.56
N ASP A 64 45.87 27.91 -32.49
CA ASP A 64 45.81 26.73 -33.38
C ASP A 64 46.53 27.00 -34.72
N ARG A 65 47.13 28.19 -34.89
CA ARG A 65 47.99 28.53 -36.02
C ARG A 65 49.27 27.68 -36.00
N LYS A 66 49.70 27.20 -37.17
CA LYS A 66 50.92 26.42 -37.32
C LYS A 66 52.14 27.33 -37.46
N VAL A 67 53.16 27.11 -36.66
CA VAL A 67 54.42 27.87 -36.67
C VAL A 67 55.61 26.94 -36.87
N SER A 68 56.68 27.47 -37.43
CA SER A 68 57.97 26.77 -37.58
C SER A 68 59.06 27.71 -37.10
N ILE A 69 59.73 27.33 -36.02
CA ILE A 69 60.71 28.18 -35.32
C ILE A 69 61.92 27.31 -34.99
N ARG A 70 63.12 27.84 -35.23
CA ARG A 70 64.37 27.23 -34.84
C ARG A 70 65.15 28.23 -34.02
N VAL A 71 65.39 27.90 -32.74
CA VAL A 71 66.17 28.72 -31.83
C VAL A 71 67.17 27.85 -31.08
N ALA A 72 68.37 28.39 -30.87
CA ALA A 72 69.42 27.74 -30.10
C ALA A 72 69.94 28.71 -29.05
N ASN A 73 69.91 28.29 -27.77
CA ASN A 73 70.46 29.04 -26.64
C ASN A 73 69.89 30.48 -26.50
N VAL A 74 68.58 30.63 -26.69
CA VAL A 74 67.87 31.93 -26.63
C VAL A 74 67.11 32.05 -25.30
N PRO A 75 67.07 33.22 -24.64
CA PRO A 75 66.21 33.41 -23.46
C PRO A 75 64.73 33.21 -23.82
N ILE A 76 63.96 32.59 -22.93
CA ILE A 76 62.56 32.23 -23.19
C ILE A 76 61.69 33.45 -23.54
N SER A 77 62.02 34.63 -23.03
CA SER A 77 61.36 35.90 -23.37
C SER A 77 61.49 36.23 -24.87
N ALA A 78 62.68 36.06 -25.46
CA ALA A 78 62.90 36.30 -26.87
C ALA A 78 62.22 35.24 -27.75
N PHE A 79 62.13 34.00 -27.27
CA PHE A 79 61.36 32.96 -27.95
C PHE A 79 59.85 33.24 -27.94
N LEU A 80 59.30 33.60 -26.77
CA LEU A 80 57.90 33.99 -26.67
C LEU A 80 57.59 35.23 -27.52
N ASN A 81 58.51 36.20 -27.59
CA ASN A 81 58.38 37.36 -28.48
C ASN A 81 58.39 36.99 -29.98
N SER A 82 59.09 35.92 -30.35
CA SER A 82 59.03 35.38 -31.72
C SER A 82 57.67 34.76 -32.00
N ILE A 83 57.10 34.03 -31.04
CA ILE A 83 55.75 33.46 -31.14
C ILE A 83 54.68 34.54 -31.13
N THR A 84 54.77 35.59 -30.30
CA THR A 84 53.79 36.69 -30.25
C THR A 84 53.70 37.40 -31.59
N THR A 85 54.85 37.66 -32.20
CA THR A 85 54.95 38.30 -33.52
C THR A 85 54.32 37.43 -34.61
N GLN A 86 54.53 36.11 -34.57
CA GLN A 86 54.03 35.20 -35.59
C GLN A 86 52.55 34.83 -35.40
N ALA A 87 52.10 34.69 -34.15
CA ALA A 87 50.75 34.24 -33.81
C ALA A 87 49.77 35.41 -33.54
N LYS A 88 50.26 36.65 -33.42
CA LYS A 88 49.49 37.86 -33.04
C LYS A 88 48.82 37.73 -31.67
N ILE A 89 49.57 37.21 -30.69
CA ILE A 89 49.12 37.06 -29.29
C ILE A 89 50.08 37.81 -28.37
N ASN A 90 49.64 38.20 -27.18
CA ASN A 90 50.48 38.91 -26.21
C ASN A 90 50.79 37.99 -25.02
N PHE A 91 52.06 37.94 -24.59
CA PHE A 91 52.46 37.27 -23.35
C PHE A 91 52.94 38.27 -22.31
N ILE A 92 52.58 38.02 -21.06
CA ILE A 92 53.08 38.74 -19.89
C ILE A 92 53.81 37.70 -19.03
N MET A 93 55.06 38.00 -18.68
CA MET A 93 55.95 37.10 -17.94
C MET A 93 56.71 37.88 -16.88
N SER A 94 56.93 37.26 -15.72
CA SER A 94 57.78 37.78 -14.65
C SER A 94 59.28 37.56 -14.96
N GLU A 95 60.13 38.50 -14.55
CA GLU A 95 61.59 38.47 -14.84
C GLU A 95 62.30 37.20 -14.34
N GLU A 96 61.79 36.58 -13.27
CA GLU A 96 62.28 35.31 -12.70
C GLU A 96 62.34 34.18 -13.75
N PHE A 97 61.40 34.18 -14.70
CA PHE A 97 61.32 33.14 -15.72
C PHE A 97 61.95 33.56 -17.06
N ALA A 98 62.11 34.86 -17.30
CA ALA A 98 62.56 35.43 -18.57
C ALA A 98 63.99 35.02 -18.97
N ASN A 99 64.87 34.77 -18.00
CA ASN A 99 66.28 34.45 -18.22
C ASN A 99 66.57 32.96 -18.45
N LYS A 100 65.55 32.08 -18.39
CA LYS A 100 65.73 30.65 -18.69
C LYS A 100 66.06 30.46 -20.17
N LYS A 101 67.14 29.75 -20.47
CA LYS A 101 67.60 29.49 -21.84
C LYS A 101 66.85 28.31 -22.45
N VAL A 102 66.46 28.48 -23.72
CA VAL A 102 65.69 27.50 -24.51
C VAL A 102 66.44 27.17 -25.79
N THR A 103 66.44 25.89 -26.15
CA THR A 103 66.85 25.39 -27.46
C THR A 103 65.71 24.52 -27.99
N ALA A 104 65.11 24.91 -29.12
CA ALA A 104 63.95 24.23 -29.68
C ALA A 104 63.95 24.34 -31.21
N SER A 105 63.60 23.24 -31.87
CA SER A 105 63.37 23.18 -33.32
C SER A 105 61.98 22.61 -33.57
N LEU A 106 61.03 23.49 -33.89
CA LEU A 106 59.63 23.15 -34.13
C LEU A 106 59.35 23.28 -35.62
N THR A 107 58.77 22.25 -36.22
CA THR A 107 58.40 22.23 -37.65
C THR A 107 56.92 21.92 -37.79
N ARG A 108 56.13 22.88 -38.30
CA ARG A 108 54.68 22.72 -38.53
C ARG A 108 53.90 22.29 -37.27
N VAL A 109 54.23 22.87 -36.13
CA VAL A 109 53.56 22.60 -34.83
C VAL A 109 52.53 23.71 -34.55
N THR A 110 51.42 23.40 -33.89
CA THR A 110 50.48 24.44 -33.46
C THR A 110 51.09 25.31 -32.37
N VAL A 111 50.74 26.59 -32.27
CA VAL A 111 51.27 27.50 -31.23
C VAL A 111 50.95 26.95 -29.83
N ARG A 112 49.76 26.37 -29.64
CA ARG A 112 49.34 25.69 -28.41
C ARG A 112 50.32 24.60 -27.98
N GLU A 113 50.62 23.67 -28.88
CA GLU A 113 51.47 22.51 -28.62
C GLU A 113 52.93 22.94 -28.42
N ALA A 114 53.42 23.88 -29.23
CA ALA A 114 54.73 24.48 -29.09
C ALA A 114 54.94 25.15 -27.72
N LEU A 115 53.91 25.85 -27.25
CA LEU A 115 53.97 26.61 -26.00
C LEU A 115 53.79 25.70 -24.78
N ASP A 116 52.85 24.74 -24.82
CA ASP A 116 52.68 23.78 -23.73
C ASP A 116 53.92 22.89 -23.56
N THR A 117 54.47 22.33 -24.64
CA THR A 117 55.69 21.49 -24.56
C THR A 117 56.86 22.26 -23.98
N LEU A 118 57.09 23.50 -24.42
CA LEU A 118 58.20 24.30 -23.92
C LEU A 118 58.01 24.73 -22.46
N LEU A 119 56.85 25.29 -22.13
CA LEU A 119 56.56 25.72 -20.76
C LEU A 119 56.57 24.54 -19.81
N ARG A 120 56.11 23.36 -20.26
CA ARG A 120 56.16 22.10 -19.51
C ARG A 120 57.57 21.68 -19.13
N VAL A 121 58.52 21.76 -20.05
CA VAL A 121 59.94 21.42 -19.76
C VAL A 121 60.52 22.32 -18.67
N HIS A 122 60.08 23.57 -18.57
CA HIS A 122 60.59 24.54 -17.60
C HIS A 122 59.73 24.70 -16.33
N GLY A 123 58.71 23.86 -16.14
CA GLY A 123 57.81 23.90 -14.99
C GLY A 123 56.92 25.14 -14.95
N LEU A 124 56.54 25.66 -16.11
CA LEU A 124 55.69 26.84 -16.28
C LEU A 124 54.35 26.44 -16.89
N ALA A 125 53.32 27.23 -16.60
CA ALA A 125 52.00 27.15 -17.20
C ALA A 125 51.61 28.53 -17.74
N TYR A 126 50.63 28.59 -18.63
CA TYR A 126 50.09 29.85 -19.13
C TYR A 126 48.59 29.93 -18.89
N GLN A 127 48.11 31.11 -18.52
CA GLN A 127 46.70 31.37 -18.27
C GLN A 127 46.26 32.59 -19.07
N ARG A 128 45.16 32.45 -19.81
CA ARG A 128 44.56 33.58 -20.55
C ARG A 128 43.92 34.56 -19.56
N ILE A 129 44.16 35.85 -19.75
CA ILE A 129 43.50 36.90 -18.96
C ILE A 129 42.39 37.57 -19.80
N GLY A 130 41.15 37.41 -19.35
CA GLY A 130 39.98 38.08 -19.91
C GLY A 130 39.61 37.63 -21.32
N LYS A 131 39.02 38.55 -22.10
CA LYS A 131 38.57 38.32 -23.49
C LYS A 131 39.64 38.64 -24.54
N SER A 132 40.76 39.24 -24.14
CA SER A 132 41.86 39.60 -25.03
C SER A 132 42.78 38.39 -25.30
N ASP A 133 43.57 38.45 -26.37
CA ASP A 133 44.60 37.45 -26.72
C ASP A 133 45.87 37.60 -25.86
N SER A 134 45.69 37.92 -24.57
CA SER A 134 46.76 38.13 -23.60
C SER A 134 46.85 36.95 -22.65
N TYR A 135 48.05 36.40 -22.50
CA TYR A 135 48.33 35.21 -21.68
C TYR A 135 49.43 35.52 -20.67
N VAL A 136 49.22 35.18 -19.40
CA VAL A 136 50.25 35.29 -18.34
C VAL A 136 50.92 33.94 -18.15
N VAL A 137 52.25 33.94 -18.10
CA VAL A 137 53.03 32.74 -17.75
C VAL A 137 53.28 32.71 -16.25
N THR A 138 52.83 31.66 -15.59
CA THR A 138 52.98 31.42 -14.15
C THR A 138 53.77 30.14 -13.89
N LYS A 139 54.29 29.96 -12.67
CA LYS A 139 54.86 28.68 -12.25
C LYS A 139 53.76 27.61 -12.27
N ARG A 140 54.01 26.47 -12.91
CA ARG A 140 53.09 25.33 -12.85
C ARG A 140 53.04 24.88 -11.39
N SER A 141 51.87 25.04 -10.77
CA SER A 141 51.61 24.40 -9.48
C SER A 141 51.61 22.90 -9.73
N ASN A 142 52.50 22.17 -9.07
CA ASN A 142 52.65 20.72 -9.24
C ASN A 142 51.47 19.89 -8.65
N ASP A 143 50.39 20.54 -8.21
CA ASP A 143 49.35 19.91 -7.39
C ASP A 143 48.12 19.39 -8.15
N ALA A 144 48.02 19.57 -9.47
CA ALA A 144 46.86 19.08 -10.22
C ALA A 144 47.30 18.38 -11.51
N PRO A 145 47.20 17.03 -11.60
CA PRO A 145 47.28 16.35 -12.88
C PRO A 145 46.14 16.83 -13.80
N ASP A 146 46.38 16.77 -15.12
CA ASP A 146 45.35 17.13 -16.11
C ASP A 146 44.14 16.20 -15.93
N THR A 147 43.03 16.77 -15.47
CA THR A 147 41.76 16.06 -15.33
C THR A 147 40.89 16.30 -16.54
N ILE A 148 40.18 15.26 -16.98
CA ILE A 148 39.17 15.36 -18.03
C ILE A 148 37.79 15.10 -17.40
N THR A 149 36.76 15.75 -17.93
CA THR A 149 35.38 15.54 -17.50
C THR A 149 34.65 14.72 -18.56
N LYS A 150 34.08 13.58 -18.17
CA LYS A 150 33.16 12.78 -19.00
C LYS A 150 31.78 12.73 -18.37
N ILE A 151 30.75 12.71 -19.22
CA ILE A 151 29.35 12.62 -18.83
C ILE A 151 28.82 11.26 -19.25
N TYR A 152 28.39 10.46 -18.30
CA TYR A 152 27.76 9.16 -18.50
C TYR A 152 26.25 9.29 -18.31
N THR A 153 25.46 8.64 -19.17
CA THR A 153 24.01 8.55 -19.00
C THR A 153 23.67 7.12 -18.62
N LEU A 154 22.99 6.94 -17.50
CA LEU A 154 22.57 5.62 -17.03
C LEU A 154 21.18 5.29 -17.60
N SER A 155 20.99 4.08 -18.09
CA SER A 155 19.76 3.66 -18.78
C SER A 155 18.81 2.91 -17.85
N TYR A 156 19.33 2.07 -16.96
CA TYR A 156 18.54 1.14 -16.16
C TYR A 156 18.59 1.43 -14.67
N ILE A 157 19.62 2.14 -14.21
CA ILE A 157 19.73 2.55 -12.82
C ILE A 157 19.25 3.98 -12.66
N SER A 158 18.25 4.18 -11.80
CA SER A 158 17.77 5.52 -11.43
C SER A 158 18.67 6.16 -10.37
N LEU A 159 19.18 7.35 -10.67
CA LEU A 159 19.88 8.21 -9.71
C LEU A 159 18.91 8.95 -8.77
N GLN A 160 17.62 8.94 -9.09
CA GLN A 160 16.54 9.43 -8.21
C GLN A 160 16.30 8.45 -7.05
N GLY A 161 16.22 8.95 -5.82
CA GLY A 161 15.86 8.16 -4.64
C GLY A 161 14.39 7.70 -4.69
N ILE A 162 14.12 6.46 -4.27
CA ILE A 162 12.80 5.81 -4.28
C ILE A 162 11.79 6.45 -3.30
N GLY A 163 12.23 7.39 -2.44
CA GLY A 163 11.40 8.04 -1.44
C GLY A 163 10.18 8.80 -1.98
N SER A 164 10.21 9.22 -3.26
CA SER A 164 9.06 9.89 -3.89
C SER A 164 7.89 8.94 -4.14
N ALA A 165 8.13 7.71 -4.57
CA ALA A 165 7.05 6.76 -4.92
C ALA A 165 6.27 6.28 -3.69
N GLN A 166 6.94 6.07 -2.55
CA GLN A 166 6.27 5.70 -1.29
C GLN A 166 5.43 6.87 -0.75
N SER A 167 5.91 8.09 -0.92
CA SER A 167 5.19 9.31 -0.52
C SER A 167 3.97 9.56 -1.41
N GLU A 168 4.09 9.31 -2.71
CA GLU A 168 2.99 9.39 -3.67
C GLU A 168 1.94 8.28 -3.41
N LEU A 169 2.36 7.05 -3.10
CA LEU A 169 1.44 5.97 -2.70
C LEU A 169 0.67 6.32 -1.42
N ASN A 170 1.37 6.88 -0.42
CA ASN A 170 0.74 7.35 0.81
C ASN A 170 -0.23 8.54 0.56
N SER A 171 -0.05 9.29 -0.52
CA SER A 171 -0.98 10.37 -0.93
C SER A 171 -2.20 9.88 -1.71
N ILE A 172 -2.10 8.72 -2.36
CA ILE A 172 -3.20 8.07 -3.09
C ILE A 172 -4.04 7.20 -2.12
N MET A 173 -3.45 6.71 -1.04
CA MET A 173 -4.21 6.04 0.03
C MET A 173 -4.99 7.09 0.84
N PRO A 174 -6.34 7.01 0.92
CA PRO A 174 -7.09 7.90 1.79
C PRO A 174 -6.66 7.64 3.24
N GLN A 175 -6.21 8.67 3.94
CA GLN A 175 -5.91 8.55 5.37
C GLN A 175 -7.16 8.08 6.12
N ASP A 176 -6.97 7.15 7.05
CA ASP A 176 -8.04 6.62 7.89
C ASP A 176 -8.66 7.79 8.66
N VAL A 177 -9.90 8.14 8.32
CA VAL A 177 -10.68 9.16 9.03
C VAL A 177 -11.33 8.51 10.24
N SER A 178 -10.52 7.93 11.12
CA SER A 178 -10.99 7.35 12.38
C SER A 178 -10.12 7.80 13.53
N SER A 179 -10.76 8.50 14.48
CA SER A 179 -10.25 9.12 15.71
C SER A 179 -9.55 10.48 15.51
N GLY A 180 -10.01 11.58 16.07
CA GLY A 180 -11.09 11.82 17.03
C GLY A 180 -10.85 13.20 17.62
N SER A 181 -11.80 14.11 17.41
CA SER A 181 -11.89 15.39 18.10
C SER A 181 -12.11 15.17 19.60
N GLY A 182 -11.02 14.93 20.32
CA GLY A 182 -10.97 14.92 21.78
C GLY A 182 -10.22 16.16 22.24
N MET A 183 -10.95 17.13 22.78
CA MET A 183 -10.37 18.25 23.53
C MET A 183 -9.66 17.70 24.76
N SER A 184 -8.33 17.56 24.72
CA SER A 184 -7.50 17.51 25.92
C SER A 184 -6.68 18.79 25.97
N SER A 185 -7.18 19.77 26.73
CA SER A 185 -6.34 20.79 27.35
C SER A 185 -5.34 20.07 28.24
N GLY A 186 -4.10 19.96 27.76
CA GLY A 186 -2.99 19.32 28.47
C GLY A 186 -1.69 19.81 27.86
N MET A 187 -1.03 20.72 28.57
CA MET A 187 0.29 21.30 28.32
C MET A 187 1.15 20.56 27.28
N GLY A 188 1.24 21.12 26.07
CA GLY A 188 2.22 20.74 25.07
C GLY A 188 3.60 21.24 25.45
N MET A 189 4.36 20.40 26.15
CA MET A 189 5.81 20.52 26.19
C MET A 189 6.34 20.43 24.75
N HIS A 190 7.10 21.45 24.35
CA HIS A 190 7.90 21.42 23.14
C HIS A 190 8.91 20.27 23.24
N ASN A 191 8.60 19.12 22.65
CA ASN A 191 9.62 18.15 22.31
C ASN A 191 10.41 18.76 21.15
N SER A 192 11.52 19.42 21.49
CA SER A 192 12.55 19.81 20.55
C SER A 192 13.07 18.53 19.90
N GLY A 193 12.45 18.16 18.78
CA GLY A 193 13.01 17.24 17.82
C GLY A 193 14.33 17.83 17.36
N ILE A 194 15.40 17.29 17.94
CA ILE A 194 16.76 17.40 17.45
C ILE A 194 16.70 17.13 15.94
N SER A 195 16.90 18.18 15.16
CA SER A 195 17.26 18.09 13.76
C SER A 195 18.71 17.61 13.71
N SER A 196 18.91 16.34 14.07
CA SER A 196 20.12 15.62 13.72
C SER A 196 20.15 15.53 12.20
N GLY A 197 20.94 16.41 11.59
CA GLY A 197 21.38 16.29 10.20
C GLY A 197 21.90 14.88 10.00
N THR A 198 21.04 14.06 9.39
CA THR A 198 21.32 12.67 9.08
C THR A 198 21.00 12.55 7.60
N GLY A 199 22.03 12.22 6.83
CA GLY A 199 22.06 12.30 5.38
C GLY A 199 20.78 11.80 4.74
N ASP A 200 20.16 12.70 3.98
CA ASP A 200 19.02 12.37 3.15
C ASP A 200 19.45 11.26 2.20
N SER A 201 18.90 10.09 2.45
CA SER A 201 19.38 8.83 1.91
C SER A 201 18.87 8.70 0.48
N TYR A 202 19.70 9.16 -0.46
CA TYR A 202 19.60 8.78 -1.86
C TYR A 202 19.92 7.28 -2.00
N ALA A 203 19.11 6.38 -1.47
CA ALA A 203 19.47 4.96 -1.26
C ALA A 203 19.79 4.17 -2.55
N SER A 204 19.48 4.69 -3.75
CA SER A 204 19.89 4.08 -5.03
C SER A 204 20.98 4.87 -5.74
N GLY A 205 20.96 6.21 -5.71
CA GLY A 205 22.01 7.06 -6.29
C GLY A 205 23.29 7.11 -5.44
N SER A 206 23.15 7.17 -4.11
CA SER A 206 24.25 7.23 -3.12
C SER A 206 25.17 6.02 -3.17
N THR A 207 24.61 4.83 -3.45
CA THR A 207 25.37 3.57 -3.44
C THR A 207 26.28 3.47 -4.66
N ILE A 208 25.84 3.99 -5.81
CA ILE A 208 26.68 3.99 -7.02
C ILE A 208 27.69 5.12 -6.95
N THR A 209 27.30 6.29 -6.44
CA THR A 209 28.26 7.37 -6.21
C THR A 209 29.34 6.97 -5.21
N SER A 210 29.04 6.17 -4.19
CA SER A 210 30.04 5.71 -3.23
C SER A 210 31.00 4.66 -3.81
N ILE A 211 30.48 3.73 -4.63
CA ILE A 211 31.31 2.76 -5.35
C ILE A 211 32.24 3.48 -6.32
N VAL A 212 31.71 4.39 -7.13
CA VAL A 212 32.50 5.15 -8.11
C VAL A 212 33.47 6.11 -7.40
N SER A 213 33.08 6.76 -6.29
CA SER A 213 33.98 7.63 -5.50
C SER A 213 35.16 6.90 -4.87
N SER A 214 35.02 5.61 -4.56
CA SER A 214 36.12 4.80 -4.02
C SER A 214 37.21 4.47 -5.05
N MET A 215 36.91 4.60 -6.34
CA MET A 215 37.82 4.30 -7.46
C MET A 215 38.41 5.55 -8.11
N LEU A 216 37.90 6.72 -7.74
CA LEU A 216 38.38 8.02 -8.20
C LEU A 216 39.76 8.32 -7.58
N SER A 217 40.60 9.03 -8.32
CA SER A 217 41.88 9.50 -7.78
C SER A 217 41.67 10.52 -6.66
N PRO A 218 42.71 10.88 -5.87
CA PRO A 218 42.60 11.90 -4.83
C PRO A 218 42.11 13.28 -5.31
N VAL A 219 42.22 13.56 -6.62
CA VAL A 219 41.73 14.80 -7.25
C VAL A 219 40.38 14.63 -7.97
N GLY A 220 39.86 13.41 -8.00
CA GLY A 220 38.64 13.05 -8.70
C GLY A 220 37.39 13.66 -8.07
N LYS A 221 36.48 14.16 -8.91
CA LYS A 221 35.18 14.70 -8.49
C LYS A 221 34.05 14.00 -9.24
N ILE A 222 33.00 13.66 -8.50
CA ILE A 222 31.76 13.12 -9.04
C ILE A 222 30.61 14.08 -8.75
N ALA A 223 29.80 14.35 -9.77
CA ALA A 223 28.55 15.07 -9.65
C ALA A 223 27.44 14.26 -10.31
N VAL A 224 26.26 14.28 -9.72
CA VAL A 224 25.09 13.55 -10.22
C VAL A 224 24.00 14.55 -10.55
N ASP A 225 23.43 14.42 -11.75
CA ASP A 225 22.18 15.08 -12.13
C ASP A 225 21.06 14.03 -12.15
N PRO A 226 20.25 13.93 -11.07
CA PRO A 226 19.20 12.93 -10.97
C PRO A 226 18.04 13.21 -11.95
N ARG A 227 17.82 14.47 -12.34
CA ARG A 227 16.74 14.86 -13.25
C ARG A 227 16.96 14.32 -14.67
N THR A 228 18.21 14.28 -15.11
CA THR A 228 18.58 13.75 -16.44
C THR A 228 19.20 12.36 -16.39
N ASN A 229 19.28 11.75 -15.21
CA ASN A 229 19.94 10.47 -14.94
C ASN A 229 21.38 10.43 -15.48
N LYS A 230 22.12 11.53 -15.30
CA LYS A 230 23.50 11.69 -15.76
C LYS A 230 24.47 11.71 -14.60
N LEU A 231 25.63 11.10 -14.82
CA LEU A 231 26.73 11.03 -13.88
C LEU A 231 27.95 11.71 -14.52
N ILE A 232 28.38 12.80 -13.90
CA ILE A 232 29.45 13.68 -14.38
C ILE A 232 30.69 13.33 -13.55
N ILE A 233 31.73 12.83 -14.22
CA ILE A 233 32.98 12.41 -13.57
C ILE A 233 34.10 13.28 -14.11
N THR A 234 34.87 13.87 -13.20
CA THR A 234 36.09 14.62 -13.51
C THR A 234 37.27 13.91 -12.84
N ASP A 235 38.18 13.32 -13.61
CA ASP A 235 39.36 12.62 -13.09
C ASP A 235 40.50 12.54 -14.12
N VAL A 236 41.62 11.90 -13.76
CA VAL A 236 42.76 11.60 -14.61
C VAL A 236 42.34 10.62 -15.73
N PRO A 237 42.80 10.81 -16.99
CA PRO A 237 42.46 9.95 -18.13
C PRO A 237 42.67 8.44 -17.90
N GLU A 238 43.61 8.06 -17.04
CA GLU A 238 43.99 6.66 -16.76
C GLU A 238 42.91 5.84 -16.04
N ILE A 239 42.02 6.49 -15.27
CA ILE A 239 40.99 5.81 -14.45
C ILE A 239 39.71 5.53 -15.26
N PHE A 240 39.46 6.28 -16.33
CA PHE A 240 38.20 6.16 -17.10
C PHE A 240 37.93 4.77 -17.68
N PRO A 241 38.90 4.02 -18.24
CA PRO A 241 38.64 2.67 -18.72
C PRO A 241 38.11 1.73 -17.62
N GLN A 242 38.58 1.89 -16.37
CA GLN A 242 38.10 1.09 -15.24
C GLN A 242 36.68 1.47 -14.85
N VAL A 243 36.38 2.77 -14.83
CA VAL A 243 35.04 3.29 -14.55
C VAL A 243 34.04 2.85 -15.63
N GLU A 244 34.42 2.93 -16.91
CA GLU A 244 33.57 2.49 -18.04
C GLU A 244 33.23 1.01 -17.96
N ASN A 245 34.20 0.14 -17.64
CA ASN A 245 33.96 -1.30 -17.49
C ASN A 245 32.97 -1.61 -16.35
N ILE A 246 33.12 -0.94 -15.19
CA ILE A 246 32.22 -1.14 -14.04
C ILE A 246 30.82 -0.58 -14.34
N LEU A 247 30.73 0.60 -14.96
CA LEU A 247 29.45 1.17 -15.35
C LEU A 247 28.71 0.27 -16.34
N ALA A 248 29.42 -0.37 -17.27
CA ALA A 248 28.84 -1.34 -18.21
C ALA A 248 28.34 -2.62 -17.52
N GLU A 249 29.01 -3.08 -16.45
CA GLU A 249 28.58 -4.26 -15.68
C GLU A 249 27.42 -3.94 -14.72
N LEU A 250 27.34 -2.72 -14.20
CA LEU A 250 26.28 -2.29 -13.30
C LEU A 250 25.00 -1.90 -14.04
N ASP A 251 25.09 -1.16 -15.15
CA ASP A 251 23.94 -0.65 -15.91
C ASP A 251 23.39 -1.72 -16.88
N ILE A 252 22.99 -2.86 -16.34
CA ILE A 252 22.32 -3.94 -17.07
C ILE A 252 20.81 -3.86 -16.92
N LYS A 253 20.06 -4.29 -17.95
CA LYS A 253 18.60 -4.32 -17.92
C LYS A 253 18.09 -5.25 -16.79
N PRO A 254 17.37 -4.73 -15.77
CA PRO A 254 16.81 -5.56 -14.72
C PRO A 254 15.69 -6.46 -15.27
N PRO A 255 15.59 -7.71 -14.82
CA PRO A 255 14.46 -8.56 -15.17
C PRO A 255 13.18 -8.03 -14.52
N GLN A 256 12.07 -8.15 -15.25
CA GLN A 256 10.72 -7.92 -14.75
C GLN A 256 10.12 -9.24 -14.30
N ILE A 257 9.36 -9.20 -13.20
CA ILE A 257 8.75 -10.37 -12.59
C ILE A 257 7.25 -10.10 -12.46
N LEU A 258 6.43 -10.98 -13.02
CA LEU A 258 5.00 -11.04 -12.77
C LEU A 258 4.76 -11.96 -11.57
N ILE A 259 4.12 -11.43 -10.54
CA ILE A 259 3.70 -12.18 -9.36
C ILE A 259 2.18 -12.33 -9.42
N GLU A 260 1.72 -13.57 -9.31
CA GLU A 260 0.32 -13.91 -9.11
C GLU A 260 0.20 -14.63 -7.76
N ALA A 261 -0.64 -14.11 -6.87
CA ALA A 261 -0.99 -14.79 -5.63
C ALA A 261 -2.44 -15.27 -5.72
N GLN A 262 -2.71 -16.41 -5.08
CA GLN A 262 -4.04 -16.96 -4.98
C GLN A 262 -4.37 -17.19 -3.50
N ILE A 263 -5.41 -16.50 -3.02
CA ILE A 263 -5.96 -16.69 -1.69
C ILE A 263 -7.30 -17.40 -1.86
N VAL A 264 -7.43 -18.58 -1.27
CA VAL A 264 -8.65 -19.38 -1.30
C VAL A 264 -9.09 -19.57 0.14
N GLU A 265 -10.35 -19.29 0.42
CA GLU A 265 -10.98 -19.66 1.69
C GLU A 265 -12.25 -20.44 1.38
N VAL A 266 -12.40 -21.60 2.02
CA VAL A 266 -13.58 -22.45 1.88
C VAL A 266 -14.18 -22.67 3.26
N THR A 267 -15.35 -22.10 3.49
CA THR A 267 -16.13 -22.35 4.71
C THR A 267 -17.26 -23.31 4.39
N LYS A 268 -17.27 -24.45 5.08
CA LYS A 268 -18.31 -25.47 5.01
C LYS A 268 -19.06 -25.51 6.34
N SER A 269 -20.36 -25.34 6.29
CA SER A 269 -21.26 -25.52 7.43
C SER A 269 -22.16 -26.73 7.22
N SER A 270 -22.40 -27.49 8.28
CA SER A 270 -23.32 -28.62 8.29
C SER A 270 -24.04 -28.64 9.62
N GLY A 271 -25.37 -28.55 9.58
CA GLY A 271 -26.24 -28.60 10.75
C GLY A 271 -27.17 -29.81 10.65
N LEU A 272 -27.29 -30.58 11.73
CA LEU A 272 -28.24 -31.68 11.85
C LEU A 272 -29.05 -31.48 13.13
N SER A 273 -30.34 -31.21 12.99
CA SER A 273 -31.27 -31.11 14.12
C SER A 273 -32.32 -32.19 13.98
N VAL A 274 -32.31 -33.17 14.88
CA VAL A 274 -33.29 -34.27 14.88
C VAL A 274 -33.79 -34.54 16.29
N GLY A 275 -35.10 -34.66 16.43
CA GLY A 275 -35.74 -35.20 17.62
C GLY A 275 -37.12 -34.61 17.88
N PHE A 276 -37.59 -34.80 19.10
CA PHE A 276 -38.92 -34.38 19.53
C PHE A 276 -38.79 -33.33 20.61
N GLU A 277 -39.54 -32.25 20.46
CA GLU A 277 -39.71 -31.24 21.48
C GLU A 277 -41.09 -31.39 22.11
N TYR A 278 -41.09 -31.33 23.44
CA TYR A 278 -42.28 -31.47 24.28
C TYR A 278 -42.49 -30.15 25.02
N GLY A 279 -43.74 -29.69 25.10
CA GLY A 279 -44.15 -28.51 25.89
C GLY A 279 -44.55 -27.30 25.07
N GLY A 280 -45.05 -26.26 25.77
CA GLY A 280 -45.40 -24.96 25.17
C GLY A 280 -44.17 -24.12 24.80
N SER A 281 -44.39 -22.85 24.38
CA SER A 281 -43.32 -21.92 23.95
C SER A 281 -42.15 -21.79 24.92
N ASP A 282 -42.39 -22.04 26.21
CA ASP A 282 -41.42 -21.82 27.29
C ASP A 282 -40.82 -23.14 27.82
N GLY A 283 -41.10 -24.28 27.16
CA GLY A 283 -40.64 -25.61 27.59
C GLY A 283 -41.37 -26.18 28.81
N THR A 284 -42.42 -25.49 29.28
CA THR A 284 -43.29 -25.97 30.36
C THR A 284 -44.10 -27.17 29.88
N LEU A 285 -43.80 -28.35 30.44
CA LEU A 285 -44.51 -29.60 30.18
C LEU A 285 -45.76 -29.77 31.04
N LEU A 286 -45.75 -29.14 32.22
CA LEU A 286 -46.77 -29.29 33.25
C LEU A 286 -46.84 -27.99 34.06
N SER A 287 -48.02 -27.39 34.13
CA SER A 287 -48.28 -26.27 35.03
C SER A 287 -48.93 -26.82 36.30
N VAL A 288 -48.23 -26.66 37.44
CA VAL A 288 -48.75 -27.03 38.76
C VAL A 288 -49.08 -25.74 39.49
N SER A 289 -50.36 -25.41 39.56
CA SER A 289 -50.82 -24.35 40.47
C SER A 289 -50.96 -24.96 41.87
N ALA A 290 -50.27 -24.40 42.87
CA ALA A 290 -50.40 -24.88 44.24
C ALA A 290 -51.75 -24.41 44.84
N PRO A 291 -52.39 -25.22 45.70
CA PRO A 291 -53.60 -24.77 46.36
C PRO A 291 -53.28 -23.60 47.30
N SER A 292 -53.83 -22.42 47.02
CA SER A 292 -53.73 -21.27 47.92
C SER A 292 -55.03 -21.12 48.70
N ARG A 293 -54.93 -20.99 50.03
CA ARG A 293 -56.04 -20.58 50.89
C ARG A 293 -55.85 -19.09 51.17
N SER A 294 -56.77 -18.27 50.71
CA SER A 294 -56.85 -16.88 51.19
C SER A 294 -57.31 -16.92 52.65
N ILE A 295 -56.40 -16.68 53.59
CA ILE A 295 -56.75 -16.42 54.99
C ILE A 295 -56.90 -14.91 55.14
N THR A 296 -57.90 -14.35 54.48
CA THR A 296 -58.41 -13.02 54.80
C THR A 296 -59.83 -13.21 55.29
N GLY A 297 -59.98 -13.30 56.61
CA GLY A 297 -61.31 -13.47 57.21
C GLY A 297 -61.36 -14.03 58.64
N ASP A 298 -60.27 -14.56 59.20
CA ASP A 298 -60.28 -15.11 60.57
C ASP A 298 -59.34 -14.36 61.51
N THR A 299 -59.63 -13.07 61.71
CA THR A 299 -59.22 -12.36 62.93
C THR A 299 -60.33 -12.58 63.96
N PHE A 300 -60.12 -13.52 64.89
CA PHE A 300 -60.93 -13.62 66.09
C PHE A 300 -60.87 -12.27 66.83
N HIS A 301 -61.99 -11.54 66.89
CA HIS A 301 -62.16 -10.41 67.81
C HIS A 301 -62.37 -10.95 69.22
N GLY A 302 -61.28 -11.35 69.88
CA GLY A 302 -61.27 -11.46 71.34
C GLY A 302 -61.42 -10.05 71.94
N TRP A 303 -62.23 -9.91 72.98
CA TRP A 303 -62.32 -8.65 73.75
C TRP A 303 -60.96 -8.36 74.40
N GLY A 304 -60.13 -7.59 73.70
CA GLY A 304 -58.76 -7.25 74.08
C GLY A 304 -57.90 -7.05 72.83
N LYS A 305 -57.31 -5.86 72.67
CA LYS A 305 -56.65 -5.35 71.44
C LYS A 305 -55.35 -6.08 71.01
N ASN A 306 -55.30 -7.40 71.00
CA ASN A 306 -54.15 -8.16 70.51
C ASN A 306 -54.59 -9.17 69.45
N ASN A 307 -54.35 -8.84 68.17
CA ASN A 307 -54.54 -9.75 67.05
C ASN A 307 -53.55 -10.92 67.17
N VAL A 308 -54.01 -12.09 67.63
CA VAL A 308 -53.20 -13.32 67.61
C VAL A 308 -53.21 -13.88 66.19
N LYS A 309 -52.08 -13.80 65.49
CA LYS A 309 -51.88 -14.46 64.19
C LYS A 309 -51.56 -15.93 64.45
N LEU A 310 -52.42 -16.85 64.00
CA LEU A 310 -52.11 -18.28 64.01
C LEU A 310 -51.14 -18.61 62.88
N HIS A 311 -49.92 -19.02 63.22
CA HIS A 311 -48.93 -19.50 62.27
C HIS A 311 -49.13 -21.01 62.07
N GLY A 312 -50.10 -21.40 61.25
CA GLY A 312 -50.34 -22.79 60.90
C GLY A 312 -49.91 -23.08 59.47
N TRP A 313 -48.82 -23.85 59.28
CA TRP A 313 -48.32 -24.42 58.01
C TRP A 313 -47.41 -23.57 57.10
N ASP A 314 -47.01 -22.35 57.51
CA ASP A 314 -46.08 -21.48 56.75
C ASP A 314 -44.73 -22.13 56.38
N TRP A 315 -44.31 -23.18 57.11
CA TRP A 315 -43.07 -23.92 56.88
C TRP A 315 -43.17 -24.97 55.76
N ILE A 316 -44.38 -25.36 55.35
CA ILE A 316 -44.63 -26.34 54.28
C ILE A 316 -45.07 -25.64 52.99
N PHE A 317 -45.76 -24.49 53.09
CA PHE A 317 -46.19 -23.70 51.93
C PHE A 317 -45.80 -22.22 52.14
N PRO A 318 -44.62 -21.78 51.68
CA PRO A 318 -44.22 -20.40 51.84
C PRO A 318 -45.16 -19.46 51.06
N ARG A 319 -45.55 -18.36 51.71
CA ARG A 319 -46.41 -17.33 51.13
C ARG A 319 -45.65 -16.55 50.06
N TRP A 320 -46.02 -16.70 48.80
CA TRP A 320 -45.55 -15.81 47.75
C TRP A 320 -46.29 -14.47 47.88
N ALA A 321 -45.56 -13.37 48.01
CA ALA A 321 -46.15 -12.04 48.06
C ALA A 321 -46.83 -11.75 46.72
N GLU A 322 -48.15 -11.54 46.73
CA GLU A 322 -48.86 -10.95 45.59
C GLU A 322 -48.24 -9.58 45.32
N SER A 323 -47.62 -9.44 44.15
CA SER A 323 -47.24 -8.12 43.63
C SER A 323 -48.52 -7.40 43.23
N PRO A 324 -48.73 -6.13 43.61
CA PRO A 324 -49.94 -5.41 43.21
C PRO A 324 -49.83 -5.09 41.72
N SER A 325 -50.56 -5.82 40.87
CA SER A 325 -50.79 -5.39 39.49
C SER A 325 -52.04 -4.53 39.44
N GLU A 326 -51.84 -3.22 39.35
CA GLU A 326 -52.86 -2.26 38.94
C GLU A 326 -53.30 -2.55 37.49
N GLY A 327 -54.63 -2.55 37.27
CA GLY A 327 -55.23 -2.23 35.99
C GLY A 327 -55.59 -3.40 35.07
N GLY A 328 -56.90 -3.59 34.83
CA GLY A 328 -57.39 -4.40 33.72
C GLY A 328 -58.77 -5.00 33.93
N SER A 329 -59.80 -4.16 33.98
CA SER A 329 -61.20 -4.57 33.97
C SER A 329 -61.57 -5.33 32.69
N SER A 330 -62.00 -6.58 32.80
CA SER A 330 -62.90 -7.19 31.82
C SER A 330 -63.95 -8.01 32.55
N SER A 331 -65.20 -7.65 32.25
CA SER A 331 -66.44 -8.17 32.81
C SER A 331 -66.67 -9.63 32.43
N SER A 332 -66.94 -10.47 33.42
CA SER A 332 -67.87 -11.59 33.23
C SER A 332 -68.82 -11.64 34.42
N GLU A 333 -70.08 -11.39 34.10
CA GLU A 333 -71.23 -11.56 34.98
C GLU A 333 -71.41 -13.05 35.25
N GLY A 334 -71.42 -13.44 36.52
CA GLY A 334 -71.61 -14.82 36.95
C GLY A 334 -71.51 -14.85 38.46
N GLY A 335 -72.64 -14.61 39.13
CA GLY A 335 -72.68 -14.58 40.58
C GLY A 335 -72.26 -15.91 41.18
N GLU A 336 -71.49 -15.85 42.26
CA GLU A 336 -71.53 -16.88 43.27
C GLU A 336 -71.15 -16.30 44.63
N SER A 337 -72.10 -16.51 45.53
CA SER A 337 -72.08 -16.40 46.99
C SER A 337 -70.70 -16.61 47.63
N GLY A 338 -70.47 -15.87 48.71
CA GLY A 338 -69.28 -15.96 49.54
C GLY A 338 -68.89 -17.41 49.84
N SER A 339 -67.78 -17.85 49.24
CA SER A 339 -67.04 -19.01 49.68
C SER A 339 -65.65 -18.56 50.07
N SER A 340 -65.26 -18.93 51.29
CA SER A 340 -63.86 -19.13 51.66
C SER A 340 -63.31 -20.22 50.73
N GLY A 341 -62.96 -19.82 49.51
CA GLY A 341 -62.62 -20.71 48.42
C GLY A 341 -61.19 -21.19 48.59
N THR A 342 -61.03 -22.44 49.03
CA THR A 342 -59.83 -23.21 48.72
C THR A 342 -59.66 -23.21 47.19
N LYS A 343 -58.69 -22.46 46.66
CA LYS A 343 -58.31 -22.66 45.26
C LYS A 343 -57.63 -24.02 45.21
N ALA A 344 -58.30 -25.01 44.64
CA ALA A 344 -57.69 -26.32 44.42
C ALA A 344 -56.55 -26.15 43.41
N GLY A 345 -55.40 -26.78 43.69
CA GLY A 345 -54.31 -26.79 42.75
C GLY A 345 -54.71 -27.52 41.48
N LEU A 346 -54.73 -26.81 40.35
CA LEU A 346 -55.06 -27.39 39.05
C LEU A 346 -53.77 -27.93 38.42
N LEU A 347 -53.83 -29.20 38.01
CA LEU A 347 -52.85 -29.81 37.11
C LEU A 347 -53.32 -29.54 35.68
N ASP A 348 -52.67 -28.59 35.02
CA ASP A 348 -53.03 -28.24 33.65
C ASP A 348 -52.04 -28.86 32.65
N PHE A 349 -52.60 -29.68 31.76
CA PHE A 349 -51.90 -30.36 30.66
C PHE A 349 -52.14 -29.67 29.31
N SER A 350 -52.86 -28.55 29.27
CA SER A 350 -53.12 -27.78 28.05
C SER A 350 -51.85 -27.32 27.33
N ALA A 351 -50.75 -27.17 28.07
CA ALA A 351 -49.43 -26.81 27.55
C ALA A 351 -48.68 -27.98 26.87
N PHE A 352 -49.20 -29.21 26.95
CA PHE A 352 -48.55 -30.37 26.35
C PHE A 352 -48.71 -30.39 24.83
N ASN A 353 -47.65 -29.98 24.13
CA ASN A 353 -47.55 -30.02 22.68
C ASN A 353 -46.34 -30.87 22.27
N ILE A 354 -46.42 -31.55 21.12
CA ILE A 354 -45.33 -32.34 20.56
C ILE A 354 -44.97 -31.78 19.20
N VAL A 355 -43.71 -31.44 19.01
CA VAL A 355 -43.16 -30.96 17.74
C VAL A 355 -42.03 -31.87 17.29
N ILE A 356 -42.12 -32.40 16.07
CA ILE A 356 -41.04 -33.17 15.46
C ILE A 356 -40.12 -32.21 14.72
N LYS A 357 -38.85 -32.17 15.09
CA LYS A 357 -37.82 -31.42 14.38
C LYS A 357 -36.91 -32.39 13.63
N SER A 358 -36.81 -32.21 12.32
CA SER A 358 -35.87 -32.93 11.46
C SER A 358 -35.39 -31.97 10.38
N LEU A 359 -34.17 -31.47 10.53
CA LEU A 359 -33.53 -30.55 9.59
C LEU A 359 -32.09 -30.97 9.38
N LEU A 360 -31.72 -31.19 8.11
CA LEU A 360 -30.33 -31.26 7.67
C LEU A 360 -30.03 -30.01 6.85
N SER A 361 -29.12 -29.18 7.33
CA SER A 361 -28.62 -27.99 6.65
C SER A 361 -27.19 -28.21 6.20
N ARG A 362 -26.87 -27.76 4.98
CA ARG A 362 -25.50 -27.75 4.46
C ARG A 362 -25.26 -26.42 3.74
N GLY A 363 -24.24 -25.70 4.16
CA GLY A 363 -23.77 -24.48 3.51
C GLY A 363 -22.32 -24.64 3.05
N GLU A 364 -22.00 -24.05 1.91
CA GLU A 364 -20.64 -23.94 1.42
C GLU A 364 -20.44 -22.53 0.86
N ALA A 365 -19.42 -21.84 1.36
CA ALA A 365 -19.00 -20.52 0.90
C ALA A 365 -17.55 -20.61 0.45
N LYS A 366 -17.25 -20.06 -0.73
CA LYS A 366 -15.92 -20.06 -1.33
C LYS A 366 -15.51 -18.64 -1.70
N TYR A 367 -14.37 -18.20 -1.17
CA TYR A 367 -13.72 -16.97 -1.55
C TYR A 367 -12.45 -17.27 -2.38
N LEU A 368 -12.21 -16.46 -3.41
CA LEU A 368 -11.06 -16.59 -4.30
C LEU A 368 -10.51 -15.20 -4.68
N GLY A 369 -9.42 -14.79 -4.04
CA GLY A 369 -8.65 -13.61 -4.40
C GLY A 369 -7.49 -13.96 -5.33
N LYS A 370 -7.37 -13.28 -6.49
CA LYS A 370 -6.27 -13.46 -7.46
C LYS A 370 -5.59 -12.13 -7.85
N PRO A 371 -4.91 -11.45 -6.92
CA PRO A 371 -4.11 -10.28 -7.25
C PRO A 371 -2.95 -10.63 -8.18
N LYS A 372 -2.66 -9.74 -9.15
CA LYS A 372 -1.51 -9.83 -10.05
C LYS A 372 -0.75 -8.51 -10.05
N VAL A 373 0.56 -8.56 -9.90
CA VAL A 373 1.42 -7.37 -9.89
C VAL A 373 2.72 -7.66 -10.63
N VAL A 374 3.20 -6.69 -11.41
CA VAL A 374 4.50 -6.76 -12.09
C VAL A 374 5.45 -5.81 -11.39
N THR A 375 6.67 -6.24 -11.12
CA THR A 375 7.71 -5.39 -10.55
C THR A 375 9.10 -5.76 -11.07
N LEU A 376 10.04 -4.83 -10.90
CA LEU A 376 11.45 -5.06 -11.19
C LEU A 376 12.12 -5.86 -10.07
N ASN A 377 13.23 -6.52 -10.41
CA ASN A 377 14.07 -7.19 -9.42
C ASN A 377 14.48 -6.22 -8.29
N ASN A 378 14.38 -6.68 -7.04
CA ASN A 378 14.65 -5.93 -5.82
C ASN A 378 13.78 -4.68 -5.59
N LYS A 379 12.67 -4.51 -6.33
CA LYS A 379 11.71 -3.42 -6.10
C LYS A 379 10.43 -3.98 -5.47
N THR A 380 10.07 -3.43 -4.32
CA THR A 380 8.81 -3.74 -3.65
C THR A 380 7.64 -3.23 -4.49
N ALA A 381 6.63 -4.07 -4.65
CA ALA A 381 5.36 -3.67 -5.22
C ALA A 381 4.22 -4.04 -4.28
N THR A 382 3.22 -3.16 -4.23
CA THR A 382 2.03 -3.33 -3.40
C THR A 382 0.80 -3.20 -4.28
N ILE A 383 -0.14 -4.12 -4.13
CA ILE A 383 -1.46 -4.08 -4.75
C ILE A 383 -2.52 -4.20 -3.67
N THR A 384 -3.48 -3.28 -3.66
CA THR A 384 -4.56 -3.23 -2.68
C THR A 384 -5.91 -3.14 -3.39
N ILE A 385 -6.85 -3.98 -2.96
CA ILE A 385 -8.25 -4.01 -3.39
C ILE A 385 -9.07 -3.93 -2.12
N SER A 386 -9.59 -2.75 -1.80
CA SER A 386 -10.25 -2.49 -0.52
C SER A 386 -11.50 -1.65 -0.67
N THR A 387 -12.38 -1.76 0.33
CA THR A 387 -13.59 -0.95 0.49
C THR A 387 -13.63 -0.37 1.90
N ASP A 388 -14.19 0.82 2.05
CA ASP A 388 -14.35 1.48 3.35
C ASP A 388 -15.68 1.07 3.97
N ALA A 389 -15.65 0.01 4.78
CA ALA A 389 -16.82 -0.55 5.45
C ALA A 389 -17.18 0.29 6.69
N ALA A 390 -18.48 0.51 6.92
CA ALA A 390 -18.96 1.11 8.16
C ALA A 390 -18.91 0.05 9.26
N ILE A 391 -18.07 0.24 10.27
CA ILE A 391 -17.90 -0.69 11.38
C ILE A 391 -18.73 -0.32 12.61
N GLY A 392 -19.24 0.91 12.68
CA GLY A 392 -20.08 1.34 13.79
C GLY A 392 -20.70 2.70 13.54
N GLU A 393 -21.56 3.12 14.46
CA GLU A 393 -22.22 4.42 14.44
C GLU A 393 -21.80 5.22 15.68
N THR A 394 -21.12 6.36 15.47
CA THR A 394 -20.90 7.35 16.53
C THR A 394 -22.10 8.26 16.61
N THR A 395 -22.82 8.19 17.73
CA THR A 395 -23.92 9.10 18.03
C THR A 395 -23.41 10.23 18.93
N THR A 396 -23.43 11.47 18.45
CA THR A 396 -23.18 12.65 19.28
C THR A 396 -24.52 13.33 19.57
N GLN A 397 -24.91 13.38 20.84
CA GLN A 397 -26.03 14.21 21.30
C GLN A 397 -25.45 15.54 21.77
N SER A 398 -25.84 16.63 21.12
CA SER A 398 -25.57 17.99 21.59
C SER A 398 -26.90 18.64 21.94
N GLY A 399 -27.11 18.90 23.23
CA GLY A 399 -28.33 19.52 23.77
C GLY A 399 -28.18 19.82 25.27
N GLY A 400 -28.41 21.08 25.64
CA GLY A 400 -28.62 21.48 27.03
C GLY A 400 -30.07 21.22 27.47
N THR A 401 -30.31 21.22 28.79
CA THR A 401 -31.45 20.67 29.55
C THR A 401 -32.88 20.96 29.05
N ASP A 402 -33.13 21.75 28.00
CA ASP A 402 -34.51 22.13 27.59
C ASP A 402 -34.74 22.39 26.08
N ILE A 403 -33.89 21.92 25.14
CA ILE A 403 -34.13 22.07 23.69
C ILE A 403 -33.84 20.77 22.94
N GLN A 404 -34.76 20.39 22.04
CA GLN A 404 -34.72 19.25 21.10
C GLN A 404 -33.30 18.70 20.83
N ASN A 405 -33.05 17.48 21.30
CA ASN A 405 -31.76 16.79 21.12
C ASN A 405 -31.53 16.54 19.62
N THR A 406 -30.63 17.33 19.02
CA THR A 406 -30.15 17.04 17.66
C THR A 406 -29.21 15.85 17.75
N THR A 407 -29.71 14.69 17.36
CA THR A 407 -28.92 13.45 17.31
C THR A 407 -28.20 13.40 15.96
N THR A 408 -26.89 13.63 15.95
CA THR A 408 -26.08 13.45 14.74
C THR A 408 -25.50 12.04 14.75
N LYS A 409 -25.83 11.27 13.71
CA LYS A 409 -25.32 9.92 13.48
C LYS A 409 -24.18 10.00 12.47
N SER A 410 -23.01 9.51 12.82
CA SER A 410 -21.87 9.41 11.90
C SER A 410 -21.36 7.98 11.86
N ALA A 411 -21.05 7.47 10.66
CA ALA A 411 -20.52 6.13 10.50
C ALA A 411 -19.01 6.13 10.76
N GLU A 412 -18.55 5.31 11.70
CA GLU A 412 -17.14 4.97 11.82
C GLU A 412 -16.78 4.01 10.68
N ARG A 413 -15.78 4.38 9.87
CA ARG A 413 -15.38 3.64 8.68
C ARG A 413 -14.02 3.01 8.91
N LYS A 414 -13.85 1.78 8.44
CA LYS A 414 -12.57 1.08 8.41
C LYS A 414 -12.35 0.40 7.08
N ARG A 415 -11.13 0.50 6.58
CA ARG A 415 -10.73 -0.11 5.31
C ARG A 415 -10.56 -1.62 5.46
N VAL A 416 -11.35 -2.37 4.70
CA VAL A 416 -11.25 -3.83 4.63
C VAL A 416 -11.05 -4.29 3.21
N GLY A 417 -10.30 -5.36 3.01
CA GLY A 417 -10.05 -5.94 1.70
C GLY A 417 -8.73 -6.68 1.61
N LEU A 418 -8.24 -6.83 0.39
CA LEU A 418 -7.05 -7.60 0.07
C LEU A 418 -5.87 -6.67 -0.23
N THR A 419 -4.77 -6.85 0.47
CA THR A 419 -3.49 -6.18 0.24
C THR A 419 -2.41 -7.23 0.03
N LEU A 420 -1.65 -7.12 -1.04
CA LEU A 420 -0.48 -7.95 -1.30
C LEU A 420 0.73 -7.04 -1.47
N GLN A 421 1.69 -7.18 -0.57
CA GLN A 421 3.01 -6.56 -0.69
C GLN A 421 4.05 -7.64 -1.00
N VAL A 422 4.88 -7.40 -2.00
CA VAL A 422 5.89 -8.37 -2.44
C VAL A 422 7.18 -7.70 -2.89
N THR A 423 8.32 -8.31 -2.55
CA THR A 423 9.65 -7.91 -3.02
C THR A 423 10.36 -9.14 -3.64
N PRO A 424 10.55 -9.19 -4.96
CA PRO A 424 11.24 -10.30 -5.61
C PRO A 424 12.75 -10.08 -5.71
N GLN A 425 13.48 -11.18 -5.64
CA GLN A 425 14.91 -11.27 -5.90
C GLN A 425 15.19 -12.47 -6.80
N VAL A 426 15.66 -12.21 -8.03
CA VAL A 426 16.00 -13.23 -9.02
C VAL A 426 17.46 -13.63 -8.90
N ASN A 427 17.72 -14.93 -8.81
CA ASN A 427 19.06 -15.52 -8.83
C ASN A 427 19.47 -15.88 -10.26
N ARG A 428 20.78 -16.03 -10.50
CA ARG A 428 21.35 -16.44 -11.81
C ARG A 428 20.83 -17.79 -12.32
N GLU A 429 20.42 -18.68 -11.41
CA GLU A 429 19.86 -20.01 -11.72
C GLU A 429 18.37 -20.01 -12.08
N GLY A 430 17.70 -18.84 -12.10
CA GLY A 430 16.28 -18.72 -12.43
C GLY A 430 15.33 -19.02 -11.27
N PHE A 431 15.85 -19.15 -10.05
CA PHE A 431 15.04 -19.12 -8.83
C PHE A 431 14.68 -17.68 -8.47
N VAL A 432 13.45 -17.48 -8.01
CA VAL A 432 12.94 -16.21 -7.50
C VAL A 432 12.72 -16.36 -6.01
N THR A 433 13.46 -15.61 -5.21
CA THR A 433 13.23 -15.45 -3.78
C THR A 433 12.24 -14.29 -3.60
N LEU A 434 11.14 -14.53 -2.90
CA LEU A 434 10.06 -13.57 -2.72
C LEU A 434 9.89 -13.32 -1.23
N TYR A 435 9.96 -12.05 -0.81
CA TYR A 435 9.39 -11.63 0.46
C TYR A 435 7.93 -11.27 0.21
N VAL A 436 7.00 -12.04 0.77
CA VAL A 436 5.56 -11.90 0.48
C VAL A 436 4.80 -11.64 1.77
N GLN A 437 3.96 -10.62 1.74
CA GLN A 437 3.07 -10.22 2.82
C GLN A 437 1.63 -10.06 2.30
N PRO A 438 0.87 -11.15 2.16
CA PRO A 438 -0.55 -11.07 1.90
C PRO A 438 -1.32 -10.71 3.19
N SER A 439 -2.33 -9.86 3.04
CA SER A 439 -3.30 -9.54 4.08
C SER A 439 -4.69 -9.47 3.46
N TYR A 440 -5.66 -10.13 4.08
CA TYR A 440 -7.06 -10.08 3.71
C TYR A 440 -7.90 -9.76 4.95
N SER A 441 -8.71 -8.71 4.87
CA SER A 441 -9.64 -8.33 5.92
C SER A 441 -11.07 -8.27 5.41
N ASP A 442 -12.00 -8.59 6.30
CA ASP A 442 -13.44 -8.55 6.05
C ASP A 442 -14.18 -8.06 7.29
N VAL A 443 -15.44 -7.70 7.13
CA VAL A 443 -16.34 -7.31 8.23
C VAL A 443 -17.30 -8.44 8.58
N VAL A 444 -17.46 -8.69 9.88
CA VAL A 444 -18.39 -9.68 10.44
C VAL A 444 -19.31 -8.95 11.41
N ALA A 445 -20.58 -9.33 11.49
CA ALA A 445 -21.50 -8.75 12.47
C ALA A 445 -20.96 -8.91 13.89
N SER A 446 -20.91 -7.82 14.65
CA SER A 446 -20.45 -7.82 16.04
C SER A 446 -21.53 -8.36 16.97
N ALA A 447 -21.14 -8.71 18.20
CA ALA A 447 -22.10 -8.97 19.28
C ALA A 447 -22.81 -7.68 19.74
N ILE A 448 -22.24 -6.52 19.44
CA ILE A 448 -22.84 -5.21 19.69
C ILE A 448 -23.82 -4.89 18.54
N LYS A 449 -25.03 -4.47 18.89
CA LYS A 449 -26.08 -4.11 17.93
C LYS A 449 -25.60 -2.98 16.99
N ASP A 450 -25.88 -3.12 15.70
CA ASP A 450 -25.56 -2.15 14.63
C ASP A 450 -24.06 -1.86 14.44
N THR A 451 -23.18 -2.76 14.88
CA THR A 451 -21.71 -2.68 14.77
C THR A 451 -21.15 -3.91 14.05
N TYR A 452 -20.01 -3.76 13.38
CA TYR A 452 -19.28 -4.83 12.71
C TYR A 452 -17.86 -4.94 13.25
N ASP A 453 -17.43 -6.17 13.53
CA ASP A 453 -16.04 -6.49 13.88
C ASP A 453 -15.23 -6.71 12.59
N THR A 454 -13.98 -6.27 12.58
CA THR A 454 -13.06 -6.57 11.47
C THR A 454 -12.30 -7.86 11.74
N THR A 455 -12.41 -8.84 10.85
CA THR A 455 -11.54 -10.01 10.83
C THR A 455 -10.39 -9.78 9.86
N THR A 456 -9.16 -10.17 10.21
CA THR A 456 -7.97 -10.01 9.34
C THR A 456 -7.15 -11.30 9.35
N ARG A 457 -6.76 -11.73 8.15
CA ARG A 457 -5.91 -12.89 7.88
C ARG A 457 -4.66 -12.38 7.17
N ALA A 458 -3.49 -12.57 7.75
CA ALA A 458 -2.23 -12.09 7.17
C ALA A 458 -1.11 -13.12 7.37
N ALA A 459 -0.14 -13.10 6.46
CA ALA A 459 1.09 -13.88 6.55
C ALA A 459 2.29 -13.01 6.17
N ALA A 460 3.48 -13.33 6.67
CA ALA A 460 4.73 -12.69 6.24
C ALA A 460 5.79 -13.78 6.11
N THR A 461 6.27 -14.01 4.89
CA THR A 461 7.18 -15.13 4.62
C THR A 461 8.23 -14.77 3.58
N LEU A 462 9.38 -15.43 3.68
CA LEU A 462 10.43 -15.41 2.66
C LEU A 462 10.47 -16.79 2.01
N VAL A 463 10.05 -16.87 0.74
CA VAL A 463 9.95 -18.14 0.02
C VAL A 463 10.81 -18.10 -1.24
N ARG A 464 11.38 -19.24 -1.64
CA ARG A 464 12.10 -19.38 -2.90
C ARG A 464 11.36 -20.34 -3.81
N VAL A 465 11.08 -19.91 -5.03
CA VAL A 465 10.33 -20.68 -6.03
C VAL A 465 11.05 -20.64 -7.36
N LYS A 466 10.92 -21.70 -8.16
CA LYS A 466 11.44 -21.72 -9.53
C LYS A 466 10.49 -20.96 -10.45
N ASN A 467 11.02 -20.36 -11.51
CA ASN A 467 10.18 -19.69 -12.52
C ASN A 467 9.04 -20.62 -13.03
N GLY A 468 7.81 -20.09 -13.07
CA GLY A 468 6.61 -20.82 -13.52
C GLY A 468 6.06 -21.86 -12.55
N GLN A 469 6.66 -22.05 -11.37
CA GLN A 469 6.14 -22.97 -10.35
C GLN A 469 5.29 -22.24 -9.31
N THR A 470 4.35 -22.96 -8.72
CA THR A 470 3.54 -22.49 -7.60
C THR A 470 4.14 -22.98 -6.29
N VAL A 471 4.15 -22.12 -5.28
CA VAL A 471 4.54 -22.45 -3.91
C VAL A 471 3.37 -22.17 -2.96
N VAL A 472 3.11 -23.07 -2.03
CA VAL A 472 2.15 -22.87 -0.95
C VAL A 472 2.86 -22.18 0.20
N ILE A 473 2.41 -20.98 0.55
CA ILE A 473 3.02 -20.16 1.61
C ILE A 473 2.57 -20.63 3.00
N GLY A 474 1.30 -21.03 3.13
CA GLY A 474 0.70 -21.50 4.37
C GLY A 474 -0.80 -21.74 4.21
N GLY A 475 -1.43 -22.26 5.27
CA GLY A 475 -2.87 -22.49 5.37
C GLY A 475 -3.25 -22.69 6.84
N LEU A 476 -4.51 -22.42 7.19
CA LEU A 476 -5.03 -22.58 8.54
C LEU A 476 -6.40 -23.26 8.49
N LEU A 477 -6.44 -24.53 8.89
CA LEU A 477 -7.69 -25.26 9.06
C LEU A 477 -8.28 -24.97 10.44
N SER A 478 -9.50 -24.43 10.45
CA SER A 478 -10.30 -24.24 11.66
C SER A 478 -11.54 -25.12 11.60
N SER A 479 -11.79 -25.93 12.62
CA SER A 479 -13.01 -26.73 12.74
C SER A 479 -13.66 -26.49 14.10
N ARG A 480 -14.93 -26.10 14.08
CA ARG A 480 -15.78 -25.93 15.25
C ARG A 480 -16.93 -26.91 15.16
N GLU A 481 -17.13 -27.69 16.22
CA GLU A 481 -18.24 -28.62 16.35
C GLU A 481 -18.98 -28.32 17.66
N MET A 482 -20.30 -28.18 17.58
CA MET A 482 -21.20 -27.96 18.71
C MET A 482 -22.26 -29.06 18.69
N ASP A 483 -22.31 -29.86 19.76
CA ASP A 483 -23.31 -30.90 19.95
C ASP A 483 -24.16 -30.56 21.16
N GLN A 484 -25.44 -30.26 20.93
CA GLN A 484 -26.41 -29.96 21.96
C GLN A 484 -27.45 -31.08 22.01
N THR A 485 -27.56 -31.74 23.15
CA THR A 485 -28.60 -32.75 23.38
C THR A 485 -29.52 -32.27 24.50
N ARG A 486 -30.80 -32.07 24.17
CA ARG A 486 -31.88 -31.83 25.10
C ARG A 486 -32.63 -33.14 25.30
N LYS A 487 -32.95 -33.50 26.54
CA LYS A 487 -33.69 -34.72 26.84
C LYS A 487 -34.62 -34.51 28.03
N VAL A 488 -35.73 -35.23 28.05
CA VAL A 488 -36.62 -35.27 29.22
C VAL A 488 -35.95 -36.15 30.30
N PRO A 489 -35.82 -35.68 31.55
CA PRO A 489 -35.25 -36.50 32.62
C PRO A 489 -36.07 -37.78 32.82
N LEU A 490 -35.42 -38.89 33.18
CA LEU A 490 -35.96 -40.26 33.27
C LEU A 490 -36.37 -40.89 31.92
N LEU A 491 -37.22 -40.23 31.14
CA LEU A 491 -37.79 -40.76 29.88
C LEU A 491 -36.77 -40.82 28.74
N GLY A 492 -35.83 -39.87 28.68
CA GLY A 492 -34.77 -39.83 27.67
C GLY A 492 -33.69 -40.91 27.82
N ASP A 493 -33.61 -41.57 28.98
CA ASP A 493 -32.58 -42.57 29.28
C ASP A 493 -33.06 -44.03 29.10
N ILE A 494 -34.34 -44.23 28.73
CA ILE A 494 -34.89 -45.57 28.49
C ILE A 494 -34.25 -46.19 27.23
N PRO A 495 -33.69 -47.41 27.30
CA PRO A 495 -33.19 -48.10 26.13
C PRO A 495 -34.29 -48.25 25.05
N VAL A 496 -33.93 -48.09 23.77
CA VAL A 496 -34.84 -48.25 22.61
C VAL A 496 -35.94 -47.18 22.47
N LEU A 497 -36.45 -46.60 23.55
CA LEU A 497 -37.53 -45.59 23.52
C LEU A 497 -37.05 -44.16 23.84
N GLY A 498 -35.88 -44.01 24.46
CA GLY A 498 -35.33 -42.72 24.86
C GLY A 498 -35.08 -41.77 23.70
N TRP A 499 -34.86 -42.28 22.47
CA TRP A 499 -34.68 -41.44 21.28
C TRP A 499 -35.90 -40.57 20.98
N LEU A 500 -37.11 -41.05 21.32
CA LEU A 500 -38.35 -40.29 21.17
C LEU A 500 -38.37 -39.11 22.13
N PHE A 501 -37.72 -39.21 23.30
CA PHE A 501 -37.69 -38.18 24.34
C PHE A 501 -36.41 -37.34 24.33
N THR A 502 -35.69 -37.35 23.19
CA THR A 502 -34.44 -36.59 22.99
C THR A 502 -34.54 -35.70 21.76
N SER A 503 -33.88 -34.55 21.82
CA SER A 503 -33.65 -33.63 20.72
C SER A 503 -32.17 -33.31 20.64
N ARG A 504 -31.55 -33.62 19.50
CA ARG A 504 -30.12 -33.42 19.25
C ARG A 504 -29.93 -32.42 18.13
N SER A 505 -29.14 -31.38 18.39
CA SER A 505 -28.64 -30.43 17.40
C SER A 505 -27.14 -30.52 17.31
N LYS A 506 -26.62 -30.85 16.13
CA LYS A 506 -25.20 -30.95 15.85
C LYS A 506 -24.83 -29.97 14.74
N ASP A 507 -24.07 -28.95 15.10
CA ASP A 507 -23.58 -27.92 14.18
C ASP A 507 -22.07 -28.05 14.02
N LYS A 508 -21.63 -28.20 12.77
CA LYS A 508 -20.21 -28.29 12.40
C LYS A 508 -19.88 -27.24 11.36
N THR A 509 -18.89 -26.41 11.67
CA THR A 509 -18.33 -25.43 10.75
C THR A 509 -16.85 -25.70 10.57
N THR A 510 -16.41 -25.88 9.34
CA THR A 510 -15.00 -26.07 8.97
C THR A 510 -14.61 -24.98 7.98
N THR A 511 -13.56 -24.25 8.27
CA THR A 511 -12.97 -23.21 7.42
C THR A 511 -11.54 -23.62 7.09
N ASP A 512 -11.21 -23.67 5.81
CA ASP A 512 -9.89 -23.98 5.24
C ASP A 512 -9.37 -22.79 4.41
#